data_AF-A0AAV0BX63-F1
#
_entry.id   AF-A0AAV0BX63-F1
#
_cell.length_a   1.000
_cell.length_b   1.000
_cell.length_c   1.000
_cell.angle_alpha   90.00
_cell.angle_beta   90.00
_cell.angle_gamma   90.00
#
_symmetry.space_group_name_H-M   'P 1'
#
loop_
_entity.id
_entity.type
_entity.pdbx_description
1 polymer ?
#
loop_
_entity_poly.entity_id
_entity_poly.type
_entity_poly.pdbx_seq_one_letter_code
_entity_poly.pdbx_strand_id
1 'polypeptide(L)'
;MSNNLYSSPSFMERIKRMKVSVEGEKVVLVPYMREHVQKYHEWMQDPSLLQATGSEPLTLDEEYDMQLSWTQDPLKHTFIVLDKDLIVGDFFHGDPHVEAMVGDVNIYLNDLDDSHIAEIEIMIAEQKRVVAAKGLVKRLFF
;
A
#
# COMPACT_ATOMS: atom_id res chain seq x y z
N MET A 1 3.14 -9.86 40.33
CA MET A 1 2.58 -8.65 39.68
C MET A 1 3.03 -8.66 38.23
N SER A 2 2.14 -9.07 37.33
CA SER A 2 2.39 -9.18 35.90
C SER A 2 2.33 -7.79 35.27
N ASN A 3 3.49 -7.21 34.93
CA ASN A 3 3.55 -5.95 34.18
C ASN A 3 2.91 -6.16 32.82
N ASN A 4 1.73 -5.55 32.63
CA ASN A 4 0.96 -5.62 31.41
C ASN A 4 1.64 -4.76 30.34
N LEU A 5 2.58 -5.37 29.60
CA LEU A 5 3.33 -4.73 28.51
C LEU A 5 2.43 -4.09 27.44
N TYR A 6 1.16 -4.53 27.36
CA TYR A 6 0.14 -4.02 26.45
C TYR A 6 -0.40 -2.63 26.80
N SER A 7 -0.10 -2.08 27.99
CA SER A 7 -0.63 -0.79 28.44
C SER A 7 0.38 0.36 28.38
N SER A 8 1.60 0.11 27.91
CA SER A 8 2.61 1.17 27.77
C SER A 8 2.29 2.07 26.55
N PRO A 9 2.26 3.40 26.70
CA PRO A 9 2.15 4.33 25.57
C PRO A 9 3.19 4.06 24.48
N SER A 10 4.42 3.66 24.86
CA SER A 10 5.49 3.32 23.91
C SER A 10 5.29 1.97 23.22
N PHE A 11 4.55 1.04 23.84
CA PHE A 11 4.21 -0.24 23.22
C PHE A 11 3.06 -0.06 22.23
N MET A 12 2.03 0.70 22.61
CA MET A 12 0.94 1.06 21.70
C MET A 12 1.41 1.98 20.56
N GLU A 13 2.37 2.88 20.80
CA GLU A 13 3.06 3.61 19.72
C GLU A 13 3.91 2.68 18.84
N ARG A 14 4.59 1.67 19.41
CA ARG A 14 5.33 0.67 18.62
C ARG A 14 4.41 -0.21 17.78
N ILE A 15 3.22 -0.57 18.28
CA ILE A 15 2.18 -1.27 17.52
C ILE A 15 1.58 -0.34 16.45
N LYS A 16 1.33 0.95 16.76
CA LYS A 16 0.95 1.96 15.76
C LYS A 16 2.03 2.21 14.70
N ARG A 17 3.31 1.95 15.01
CA ARG A 17 4.45 2.07 14.10
C ARG A 17 4.86 0.75 13.44
N MET A 18 4.32 -0.38 13.86
CA MET A 18 4.41 -1.61 13.09
C MET A 18 3.55 -1.37 11.86
N LYS A 19 4.23 -1.10 10.74
CA LYS A 19 3.66 -1.10 9.40
C LYS A 19 3.23 -2.55 9.11
N VAL A 20 2.08 -2.95 9.67
CA VAL A 20 1.54 -4.31 9.54
C VAL A 20 1.25 -4.53 8.06
N SER A 21 1.78 -5.62 7.54
CA SER A 21 1.54 -6.07 6.17
C SER A 21 0.40 -7.07 6.17
N VAL A 22 -0.37 -7.13 5.08
CA VAL A 22 -1.43 -8.13 4.91
C VAL A 22 -0.93 -9.20 3.95
N GLU A 23 -0.81 -10.42 4.44
CA GLU A 23 -0.35 -11.54 3.62
C GLU A 23 -1.51 -12.32 3.01
N GLY A 24 -1.52 -12.39 1.67
CA GLY A 24 -2.36 -13.30 0.91
C GLY A 24 -1.59 -14.54 0.46
N GLU A 25 -2.27 -15.40 -0.32
CA GLU A 25 -1.66 -16.61 -0.89
C GLU A 25 -0.56 -16.28 -1.90
N LYS A 26 -0.80 -15.30 -2.79
CA LYS A 26 0.09 -14.94 -3.90
C LYS A 26 0.72 -13.55 -3.78
N VAL A 27 0.15 -12.71 -2.94
CA VAL A 27 0.57 -11.31 -2.80
C VAL A 27 0.74 -10.94 -1.34
N VAL A 28 1.55 -9.92 -1.09
CA VAL A 28 1.62 -9.24 0.21
C VAL A 28 1.31 -7.77 0.00
N LEU A 29 0.48 -7.19 0.86
CA LEU A 29 0.26 -5.76 0.92
C LEU A 29 1.17 -5.18 2.00
N VAL A 30 2.14 -4.36 1.62
CA VAL A 30 3.01 -3.65 2.58
C VAL A 30 2.60 -2.18 2.62
N PRO A 31 2.65 -1.49 3.78
CA PRO A 31 2.32 -0.07 3.81
C PRO A 31 3.23 0.73 2.87
N TYR A 32 2.69 1.77 2.24
CA TYR A 32 3.47 2.62 1.36
C TYR A 32 4.61 3.32 2.15
N MET A 33 5.82 3.25 1.62
CA MET A 33 7.04 3.73 2.27
C MET A 33 7.83 4.61 1.32
N ARG A 34 8.74 5.41 1.87
CA ARG A 34 9.57 6.32 1.12
C ARG A 34 10.40 5.59 0.05
N GLU A 35 10.85 4.38 0.35
CA GLU A 35 11.63 3.50 -0.51
C GLU A 35 10.89 3.08 -1.79
N HIS A 36 9.56 3.11 -1.77
CA HIS A 36 8.72 2.76 -2.91
C HIS A 36 8.56 3.92 -3.92
N VAL A 37 8.80 5.16 -3.49
CA VAL A 37 8.47 6.37 -4.27
C VAL A 37 9.18 6.38 -5.62
N GLN A 38 10.45 5.98 -5.68
CA GLN A 38 11.19 5.99 -6.93
C GLN A 38 10.59 5.07 -7.99
N LYS A 39 10.26 3.83 -7.63
CA LYS A 39 9.63 2.87 -8.56
C LYS A 39 8.18 3.27 -8.88
N TYR A 40 7.46 3.82 -7.91
CA TYR A 40 6.11 4.34 -8.13
C TYR A 40 6.12 5.50 -9.14
N HIS A 41 7.07 6.44 -9.01
CA HIS A 41 7.25 7.55 -9.93
C HIS A 41 7.55 7.05 -11.36
N GLU A 42 8.36 5.99 -11.51
CA GLU A 42 8.60 5.34 -12.80
C GLU A 42 7.29 4.81 -13.43
N TRP A 43 6.40 4.20 -12.63
CA TRP A 43 5.07 3.80 -13.12
C TRP A 43 4.21 5.00 -13.52
N MET A 44 4.26 6.09 -12.75
CA MET A 44 3.52 7.34 -13.06
C MET A 44 4.11 8.12 -14.25
N GLN A 45 5.17 7.62 -14.90
CA GLN A 45 5.59 8.13 -16.22
C GLN A 45 4.83 7.46 -17.38
N ASP A 46 4.07 6.38 -17.15
CA ASP A 46 3.27 5.73 -18.19
C ASP A 46 1.93 6.47 -18.39
N PRO A 47 1.69 7.07 -19.59
CA PRO A 47 0.45 7.79 -19.86
C PRO A 47 -0.81 6.93 -19.74
N SER A 48 -0.71 5.62 -19.98
CA SER A 48 -1.85 4.71 -19.86
C SER A 48 -2.25 4.48 -18.40
N LEU A 49 -1.27 4.43 -17.49
CA LEU A 49 -1.51 4.33 -16.05
C LEU A 49 -2.10 5.65 -15.53
N LEU A 50 -1.48 6.79 -15.88
CA LEU A 50 -2.01 8.12 -15.52
C LEU A 50 -3.47 8.30 -15.96
N GLN A 51 -3.79 7.93 -17.19
CA GLN A 51 -5.17 8.00 -17.70
C GLN A 51 -6.12 7.06 -16.94
N ALA A 52 -5.67 5.84 -16.60
CA ALA A 52 -6.50 4.86 -15.91
C ALA A 52 -6.77 5.24 -14.44
N THR A 53 -5.81 5.89 -13.79
CA THR A 53 -5.95 6.37 -12.40
C THR A 53 -6.53 7.78 -12.31
N GLY A 54 -6.63 8.51 -13.42
CA GLY A 54 -6.99 9.93 -13.42
C GLY A 54 -5.93 10.83 -12.76
N SER A 55 -4.68 10.36 -12.71
CA SER A 55 -3.55 11.09 -12.12
C SER A 55 -2.91 12.02 -13.12
N GLU A 56 -2.36 13.13 -12.62
CA GLU A 56 -1.47 14.00 -13.38
C GLU A 56 -0.01 13.63 -13.10
N PRO A 57 0.91 13.81 -14.06
CA PRO A 57 2.32 13.54 -13.84
C PRO A 57 2.90 14.52 -12.82
N LEU A 58 3.63 13.99 -11.84
CA LEU A 58 4.34 14.76 -10.82
C LEU A 58 5.85 14.63 -11.02
N THR A 59 6.60 15.61 -10.51
CA THR A 59 8.05 15.47 -10.32
C THR A 59 8.35 14.50 -9.19
N LEU A 60 9.56 13.93 -9.16
CA LEU A 60 9.95 12.98 -8.11
C LEU A 60 9.87 13.59 -6.70
N ASP A 61 10.19 14.88 -6.54
CA ASP A 61 10.09 15.55 -5.24
C ASP A 61 8.63 15.71 -4.80
N GLU A 62 7.72 16.05 -5.73
CA GLU A 62 6.28 16.11 -5.45
C GLU A 62 5.70 14.74 -5.07
N GLU A 63 6.20 13.64 -5.65
CA GLU A 63 5.82 12.27 -5.26
C GLU A 63 6.23 11.95 -3.82
N TYR A 64 7.39 12.42 -3.37
CA TYR A 64 7.79 12.28 -1.96
C TYR A 64 6.86 13.06 -1.03
N ASP A 65 6.47 14.28 -1.39
CA ASP A 65 5.54 15.08 -0.62
C ASP A 65 4.14 14.43 -0.59
N MET A 66 3.71 13.86 -1.71
CA MET A 66 2.44 13.13 -1.80
C MET A 66 2.44 11.87 -0.96
N GLN A 67 3.51 11.05 -1.03
CA GLN A 67 3.67 9.88 -0.17
C GLN A 67 3.58 10.23 1.31
N LEU A 68 4.23 11.32 1.74
CA LEU A 68 4.17 11.78 3.12
C LEU A 68 2.76 12.18 3.53
N SER A 69 2.06 12.97 2.71
CA SER A 69 0.70 13.41 3.02
C SER A 69 -0.29 12.25 3.10
N TRP A 70 -0.23 11.29 2.17
CA TRP A 70 -1.10 10.10 2.20
C TRP A 70 -0.81 9.19 3.40
N THR A 71 0.46 9.06 3.80
CA THR A 71 0.83 8.22 4.95
C THR A 71 0.43 8.84 6.29
N GLN A 72 0.24 10.17 6.34
CA GLN A 72 -0.15 10.90 7.54
C GLN A 72 -1.68 11.09 7.65
N ASP A 73 -2.42 10.82 6.59
CA ASP A 73 -3.87 10.93 6.57
C ASP A 73 -4.51 9.77 7.36
N PRO A 74 -5.24 10.03 8.46
CA PRO A 74 -5.86 8.98 9.25
C PRO A 74 -7.05 8.30 8.55
N LEU A 75 -7.58 8.89 7.48
CA LEU A 75 -8.71 8.36 6.70
C LEU A 75 -8.25 7.66 5.41
N LYS A 76 -6.94 7.67 5.11
CA LYS A 76 -6.38 7.02 3.94
C LYS A 76 -5.36 5.97 4.34
N HIS A 77 -5.43 4.80 3.73
CA HIS A 77 -4.42 3.76 3.87
C HIS A 77 -3.95 3.30 2.49
N THR A 78 -2.69 3.61 2.16
CA THR A 78 -2.05 3.16 0.93
C THR A 78 -1.12 1.99 1.21
N PHE A 79 -1.31 0.91 0.46
CA PHE A 79 -0.45 -0.26 0.47
C PHE A 79 0.15 -0.47 -0.91
N ILE A 80 1.37 -0.97 -0.95
CA ILE A 80 2.00 -1.49 -2.16
C ILE A 80 1.75 -2.99 -2.23
N VAL A 81 1.35 -3.45 -3.41
CA VAL A 81 1.16 -4.86 -3.73
C VAL A 81 2.50 -5.45 -4.14
N LEU A 82 2.94 -6.48 -3.43
CA LEU A 82 4.10 -7.30 -3.75
C LEU A 82 3.66 -8.64 -4.35
N ASP A 83 4.32 -9.11 -5.40
CA ASP A 83 4.23 -10.49 -5.87
C ASP A 83 5.17 -11.37 -5.03
N LYS A 84 4.63 -12.37 -4.33
CA LYS A 84 5.42 -13.25 -3.44
C LYS A 84 6.51 -14.01 -4.19
N ASP A 85 6.32 -14.32 -5.47
CA ASP A 85 7.32 -15.03 -6.29
C ASP A 85 8.55 -14.16 -6.61
N LEU A 86 8.45 -12.83 -6.42
CA LEU A 86 9.53 -11.88 -6.70
C LEU A 86 10.28 -11.43 -5.44
N ILE A 87 9.78 -11.77 -4.25
CA ILE A 87 10.44 -11.45 -2.98
C ILE A 87 11.76 -12.22 -2.91
N VAL A 88 12.86 -11.49 -2.78
CA VAL A 88 14.18 -12.10 -2.65
C VAL A 88 14.52 -12.29 -1.17
N GLY A 89 14.63 -13.54 -0.74
CA GLY A 89 14.96 -13.89 0.64
C GLY A 89 13.72 -14.08 1.52
N ASP A 90 13.90 -13.91 2.83
CA ASP A 90 12.81 -13.97 3.81
C ASP A 90 12.03 -12.64 3.84
N PHE A 91 10.73 -12.71 4.16
CA PHE A 91 9.87 -11.55 4.30
C PHE A 91 9.66 -11.18 5.77
N PHE A 92 9.88 -9.92 6.13
CA PHE A 92 9.51 -9.38 7.44
C PHE A 92 8.60 -8.16 7.32
N HIS A 93 7.69 -8.00 8.29
CA HIS A 93 6.83 -6.81 8.35
C HIS A 93 7.68 -5.54 8.47
N GLY A 94 7.42 -4.58 7.59
CA GLY A 94 8.20 -3.35 7.49
C GLY A 94 9.25 -3.37 6.38
N ASP A 95 9.52 -4.51 5.74
CA ASP A 95 10.41 -4.57 4.60
C ASP A 95 9.73 -4.06 3.33
N PRO A 96 10.41 -3.21 2.53
CA PRO A 96 9.79 -2.58 1.37
C PRO A 96 9.69 -3.52 0.15
N HIS A 97 10.70 -4.38 -0.07
CA HIS A 97 10.78 -5.27 -1.24
C HIS A 97 10.44 -4.58 -2.58
N VAL A 98 11.16 -3.49 -2.89
CA VAL A 98 10.95 -2.68 -4.10
C VAL A 98 10.98 -3.53 -5.38
N GLU A 99 11.83 -4.56 -5.40
CA GLU A 99 11.96 -5.53 -6.49
C GLU A 99 10.65 -6.27 -6.79
N ALA A 100 9.85 -6.51 -5.76
CA ALA A 100 8.62 -7.30 -5.84
C ALA A 100 7.35 -6.46 -6.06
N MET A 101 7.45 -5.12 -6.07
CA MET A 101 6.30 -4.25 -6.29
C MET A 101 5.67 -4.49 -7.67
N VAL A 102 4.34 -4.63 -7.68
CA VAL A 102 3.54 -4.84 -8.91
C VAL A 102 2.33 -3.92 -9.03
N GLY A 103 1.98 -3.19 -7.97
CA GLY A 103 0.87 -2.25 -7.94
C GLY A 103 0.65 -1.65 -6.56
N ASP A 104 -0.53 -1.06 -6.33
CA ASP A 104 -0.94 -0.49 -5.05
C ASP A 104 -2.44 -0.67 -4.79
N VAL A 105 -2.81 -0.49 -3.52
CA VAL A 105 -4.18 -0.46 -3.02
C VAL A 105 -4.34 0.78 -2.15
N ASN A 106 -5.25 1.68 -2.52
CA ASN A 106 -5.66 2.81 -1.70
C ASN A 106 -7.01 2.50 -1.07
N ILE A 107 -7.11 2.67 0.24
CA ILE A 107 -8.33 2.51 1.02
C ILE A 107 -8.68 3.88 1.60
N TYR A 108 -9.90 4.34 1.35
CA TYR A 108 -10.42 5.61 1.85
C TYR A 108 -11.62 5.38 2.77
N LEU A 109 -11.53 5.91 3.98
CA LEU A 109 -12.59 5.88 4.99
C LEU A 109 -13.42 7.16 4.86
N ASN A 110 -14.16 7.26 3.76
CA ASN A 110 -14.82 8.50 3.32
C ASN A 110 -16.15 8.80 4.02
N ASP A 111 -16.73 7.83 4.75
CA ASP A 111 -17.98 8.04 5.47
C ASP A 111 -17.71 8.35 6.95
N LEU A 112 -17.89 9.62 7.32
CA LEU A 112 -17.73 10.09 8.71
C LEU A 112 -18.86 9.64 9.63
N ASP A 113 -20.00 9.25 9.05
CA ASP A 113 -21.18 8.79 9.78
C ASP A 113 -21.21 7.25 9.90
N ASP A 114 -20.49 6.51 9.03
CA ASP A 114 -20.31 5.06 9.12
C ASP A 114 -18.87 4.60 8.84
N SER A 115 -18.12 4.37 9.93
CA SER A 115 -16.74 3.85 9.88
C SER A 115 -16.59 2.44 9.30
N HIS A 116 -17.69 1.74 8.98
CA HIS A 116 -17.64 0.42 8.37
C HIS A 116 -17.63 0.46 6.83
N ILE A 117 -17.81 1.63 6.22
CA ILE A 117 -17.78 1.80 4.77
C ILE A 117 -16.41 2.35 4.35
N ALA A 118 -15.78 1.65 3.41
CA ALA A 118 -14.51 2.06 2.82
C ALA A 118 -14.57 1.96 1.30
N GLU A 119 -14.00 2.95 0.63
CA GLU A 119 -13.73 2.91 -0.80
C GLU A 119 -12.34 2.31 -1.03
N ILE A 120 -12.23 1.39 -1.98
CA ILE A 120 -10.97 0.71 -2.28
C ILE A 120 -10.67 0.89 -3.77
N GLU A 121 -9.51 1.50 -4.04
CA GLU A 121 -8.94 1.63 -5.38
C GLU A 121 -7.73 0.71 -5.51
N ILE A 122 -7.60 0.01 -6.64
CA ILE A 122 -6.53 -0.94 -6.89
C ILE A 122 -5.91 -0.62 -8.24
N MET A 123 -4.59 -0.49 -8.29
CA MET A 123 -3.81 -0.32 -9.51
C MET A 123 -2.77 -1.44 -9.60
N ILE A 124 -2.61 -2.02 -10.80
CA ILE A 124 -1.56 -3.00 -11.11
C ILE A 124 -0.74 -2.44 -12.28
N ALA A 125 0.46 -1.98 -11.98
CA ALA A 125 1.35 -1.32 -12.95
C ALA A 125 2.08 -2.32 -13.84
N GLU A 126 2.44 -3.50 -13.31
CA GLU A 126 3.26 -4.48 -14.04
C GLU A 126 2.41 -5.32 -15.01
N GLN A 127 2.21 -4.80 -16.22
CA GLN A 127 1.30 -5.34 -17.25
C GLN A 127 1.55 -6.81 -17.62
N LYS A 128 2.80 -7.30 -17.53
CA LYS A 128 3.15 -8.72 -17.81
C LYS A 128 2.44 -9.71 -16.88
N ARG A 129 1.85 -9.25 -15.78
CA ARG A 129 1.14 -10.06 -14.79
C ARG A 129 -0.37 -9.83 -14.76
N VAL A 130 -0.93 -9.00 -15.65
CA VAL A 130 -2.39 -8.76 -15.77
C VAL A 130 -3.16 -10.05 -16.10
N VAL A 131 -2.51 -11.06 -16.68
CA VAL A 131 -3.11 -12.39 -16.90
C VAL A 131 -3.40 -13.14 -15.58
N ALA A 132 -2.61 -12.89 -14.52
CA ALA A 132 -2.84 -13.43 -13.18
C ALA A 132 -3.80 -12.54 -12.34
N ALA A 133 -3.85 -11.24 -12.62
CA ALA A 133 -4.71 -10.27 -11.93
C ALA A 133 -6.19 -10.32 -12.32
N LYS A 134 -6.56 -11.06 -13.38
CA LYS A 134 -7.97 -11.35 -13.72
C LYS A 134 -8.74 -12.09 -12.59
N GLY A 135 -8.03 -12.62 -11.58
CA GLY A 135 -8.62 -13.17 -10.35
C GLY A 135 -8.50 -12.28 -9.10
N LEU A 136 -7.76 -11.17 -9.15
CA LEU A 136 -7.49 -10.29 -7.99
C LEU A 136 -8.49 -9.14 -7.86
N VAL A 137 -9.09 -8.68 -8.96
CA VAL A 137 -10.16 -7.66 -8.93
C VAL A 137 -11.51 -8.34 -8.66
N LYS A 138 -11.74 -8.76 -7.41
CA LYS A 138 -13.09 -9.07 -6.92
C LYS A 138 -13.51 -7.95 -5.99
N ARG A 139 -14.63 -7.30 -6.29
CA ARG A 139 -15.33 -6.39 -5.38
C ARG A 139 -15.55 -7.13 -4.05
N LEU A 140 -14.85 -6.69 -3.02
CA LEU A 140 -15.18 -7.03 -1.64
C LEU A 140 -16.29 -6.07 -1.22
N PHE A 141 -17.53 -6.52 -1.36
CA PHE A 141 -18.61 -6.00 -0.52
C PHE A 141 -18.56 -6.82 0.76
N PHE A 142 -18.33 -6.15 1.90
CA PHE A 142 -18.59 -6.75 3.21
C PHE A 142 -20.10 -6.70 3.50
#